data_AF-A0A2V2YXW1-F1
#
_entry.id   AF-A0A2V2YXW1-F1
#
_cell.length_a   1.000
_cell.length_b   1.000
_cell.length_c   1.000
_cell.angle_alpha   90.00
_cell.angle_beta   90.00
_cell.angle_gamma   90.00
#
_symmetry.space_group_name_H-M   'P 1'
#
loop_
_entity.id
_entity.type
_entity.pdbx_description
1 polymer ?
#
loop_
_entity_poly.entity_id
_entity_poly.type
_entity_poly.pdbx_seq_one_letter_code
_entity_poly.pdbx_strand_id
1 'polypeptide(L)'
;MLKVVVVSDTHMPRMAKKLPERLVEALKKADVILHAGDWTDVSVVTMLRKYAPVYGICGNNDGPELVRMLGLRRIVTLEGVRIGIVHGHGQGKREETESRAFRAFEPGEVDVIVFGHSHIPLHKQRDGVLLFNPGSPTDRRRSTHYAFGLFTIHEGRLTAEHVKYLNK
;
A
#
# COMPACT_ATOMS: atom_id res chain seq x y z
N MET A 1 -16.69 12.10 -3.67
CA MET A 1 -15.37 11.97 -3.01
C MET A 1 -15.11 10.50 -2.79
N LEU A 2 -14.16 9.92 -3.53
CA LEU A 2 -13.77 8.52 -3.41
C LEU A 2 -12.75 8.36 -2.27
N LYS A 3 -13.03 7.46 -1.32
CA LYS A 3 -12.17 7.15 -0.18
C LYS A 3 -11.40 5.86 -0.43
N VAL A 4 -10.08 5.95 -0.42
CA VAL A 4 -9.19 4.82 -0.69
C VAL A 4 -8.35 4.53 0.56
N VAL A 5 -8.42 3.30 1.06
CA VAL A 5 -7.51 2.83 2.11
C VAL A 5 -6.28 2.21 1.47
N VAL A 6 -5.10 2.67 1.87
CA VAL A 6 -3.82 2.24 1.31
C VAL A 6 -3.02 1.52 2.39
N VAL A 7 -2.70 0.26 2.14
CA VAL A 7 -2.00 -0.62 3.09
C VAL A 7 -0.81 -1.30 2.42
N SER A 8 0.10 -1.82 3.22
CA SER A 8 1.25 -2.61 2.80
C SER A 8 1.75 -3.41 3.98
N ASP A 9 2.59 -4.42 3.72
CA ASP A 9 3.41 -5.06 4.74
C ASP A 9 2.56 -5.55 5.93
N THR A 10 1.44 -6.21 5.65
CA THR A 10 0.56 -6.73 6.69
C THR A 10 1.18 -7.95 7.39
N HIS A 11 1.98 -8.76 6.68
CA HIS A 11 2.69 -9.93 7.24
C HIS A 11 1.78 -10.82 8.11
N MET A 12 0.49 -10.92 7.74
CA MET A 12 -0.51 -11.69 8.49
C MET A 12 -0.60 -13.13 7.96
N PRO A 13 -0.71 -14.14 8.84
CA PRO A 13 -1.08 -14.02 10.25
C PRO A 13 0.10 -13.89 11.23
N ARG A 14 1.35 -13.93 10.74
CA ARG A 14 2.56 -13.96 11.61
C ARG A 14 2.65 -12.73 12.51
N MET A 15 2.39 -11.55 11.98
CA MET A 15 2.55 -10.28 12.71
C MET A 15 1.27 -9.84 13.42
N ALA A 16 0.10 -10.32 12.99
CA ALA A 16 -1.17 -10.07 13.67
C ALA A 16 -2.20 -11.17 13.34
N LYS A 17 -3.00 -11.57 14.32
CA LYS A 17 -4.10 -12.53 14.15
C LYS A 17 -5.40 -11.87 13.64
N LYS A 18 -5.54 -10.56 13.85
CA LYS A 18 -6.69 -9.74 13.45
C LYS A 18 -6.18 -8.41 12.89
N LEU A 19 -7.00 -7.77 12.06
CA LEU A 19 -6.71 -6.41 11.61
C LEU A 19 -6.78 -5.45 12.81
N PRO A 20 -5.87 -4.47 12.92
CA PRO A 20 -5.92 -3.45 13.96
C PRO A 20 -7.23 -2.67 13.91
N GLU A 21 -7.80 -2.32 15.07
CA GLU A 21 -9.12 -1.66 15.15
C GLU A 21 -9.18 -0.35 14.34
N ARG A 22 -8.11 0.46 14.43
CA ARG A 22 -7.96 1.70 13.66
C ARG A 22 -8.03 1.48 12.15
N LEU A 23 -7.46 0.38 11.66
CA LEU A 23 -7.55 0.02 10.25
C LEU A 23 -8.98 -0.44 9.90
N VAL A 24 -9.61 -1.23 10.76
CA VAL A 24 -11.00 -1.69 10.56
C VAL A 24 -11.98 -0.51 10.48
N GLU A 25 -11.82 0.51 11.33
CA GLU A 25 -12.64 1.74 11.28
C GLU A 25 -12.55 2.47 9.94
N ALA A 26 -11.36 2.52 9.35
CA ALA A 26 -11.13 3.10 8.04
C ALA A 26 -11.70 2.23 6.91
N LEU A 27 -11.46 0.92 6.96
CA LEU A 27 -11.94 -0.05 5.96
C LEU A 27 -13.47 -0.05 5.83
N LYS A 28 -14.19 0.10 6.95
CA LYS A 28 -15.67 0.22 6.96
C LYS A 28 -16.21 1.42 6.15
N LYS A 29 -15.36 2.40 5.86
CA LYS A 29 -15.71 3.63 5.14
C LYS A 29 -15.03 3.72 3.76
N ALA A 30 -14.30 2.68 3.35
CA ALA A 30 -13.50 2.68 2.14
C ALA A 30 -14.38 2.32 0.93
N ASP A 31 -14.17 3.03 -0.17
CA ASP A 31 -14.74 2.68 -1.47
C ASP A 31 -13.80 1.75 -2.25
N VAL A 32 -12.49 1.87 -2.01
CA VAL A 32 -11.42 1.06 -2.63
C VAL A 32 -10.31 0.79 -1.63
N ILE A 33 -9.64 -0.35 -1.76
CA ILE A 33 -8.45 -0.70 -0.99
C ILE A 33 -7.27 -0.94 -1.93
N LEU A 34 -6.13 -0.32 -1.66
CA LEU A 34 -4.85 -0.60 -2.31
C LEU A 34 -3.92 -1.33 -1.34
N HIS A 35 -3.24 -2.38 -1.81
CA HIS A 35 -2.26 -3.10 -0.98
C HIS A 35 -0.93 -3.33 -1.71
N ALA A 36 0.15 -2.79 -1.18
CA ALA A 36 1.47 -2.73 -1.82
C ALA A 36 2.36 -3.95 -1.54
N GLY A 37 1.77 -5.12 -1.28
CA GLY A 37 2.47 -6.39 -1.08
C GLY A 37 2.80 -6.76 0.37
N ASP A 38 3.38 -7.94 0.55
CA ASP A 38 3.69 -8.59 1.82
C ASP A 38 2.41 -8.89 2.64
N TRP A 39 1.51 -9.65 2.01
CA TRP A 39 0.29 -10.21 2.61
C TRP A 39 0.58 -11.41 3.50
N THR A 40 1.52 -12.24 3.03
CA THR A 40 1.93 -13.57 3.52
C THR A 40 0.89 -14.69 3.47
N ASP A 41 -0.41 -14.38 3.40
CA ASP A 41 -1.46 -15.39 3.29
C ASP A 41 -2.66 -14.93 2.45
N VAL A 42 -3.24 -15.84 1.66
CA VAL A 42 -4.40 -15.56 0.79
C VAL A 42 -5.65 -15.16 1.59
N SER A 43 -5.80 -15.64 2.82
CA SER A 43 -6.92 -15.28 3.69
C SER A 43 -6.97 -13.78 3.98
N VAL A 44 -5.83 -13.07 3.96
CA VAL A 44 -5.77 -11.61 4.14
C VAL A 44 -6.45 -10.88 2.98
N VAL A 45 -6.27 -11.38 1.74
CA VAL A 45 -6.94 -10.85 0.55
C VAL A 45 -8.45 -11.01 0.70
N THR A 46 -8.91 -12.21 1.08
CA THR A 46 -10.32 -12.49 1.33
C THR A 46 -10.87 -11.65 2.48
N MET A 47 -10.08 -11.39 3.52
CA MET A 47 -10.46 -10.55 4.65
C MET A 47 -10.68 -9.09 4.25
N LEU A 48 -9.78 -8.50 3.45
CA LEU A 48 -9.90 -7.12 3.00
C LEU A 48 -11.03 -6.94 1.96
N ARG A 49 -11.26 -7.92 1.09
CA ARG A 49 -12.35 -7.91 0.10
C ARG A 49 -13.76 -7.87 0.71
N LYS A 50 -13.91 -8.18 2.01
CA LYS A 50 -15.19 -8.02 2.72
C LYS A 50 -15.58 -6.57 2.95
N TYR A 51 -14.63 -5.64 2.85
CA TYR A 51 -14.86 -4.21 3.11
C TYR A 51 -15.09 -3.42 1.83
N ALA A 52 -14.24 -3.62 0.82
CA ALA A 52 -14.32 -2.92 -0.46
C ALA A 52 -13.54 -3.68 -1.55
N PRO A 53 -13.70 -3.34 -2.84
CA PRO A 53 -12.82 -3.81 -3.91
C PRO A 53 -11.34 -3.58 -3.59
N VAL A 54 -10.51 -4.62 -3.81
CA VAL A 54 -9.09 -4.62 -3.48
C VAL A 54 -8.24 -4.69 -4.74
N TYR A 55 -7.37 -3.71 -4.92
CA TYR A 55 -6.29 -3.74 -5.91
C TYR A 55 -4.96 -3.94 -5.20
N GLY A 56 -4.26 -5.01 -5.57
CA GLY A 56 -3.08 -5.45 -4.85
C GLY A 56 -2.02 -6.01 -5.77
N ILE A 57 -0.79 -6.01 -5.26
CA ILE A 57 0.38 -6.68 -5.83
C ILE A 57 1.07 -7.48 -4.72
N CYS A 58 2.02 -8.33 -5.10
CA CYS A 58 2.84 -9.10 -4.18
C CYS A 58 4.13 -8.37 -3.78
N GLY A 59 4.52 -8.56 -2.54
CA GLY A 59 5.82 -8.23 -1.99
C GLY A 59 6.75 -9.43 -1.97
N ASN A 60 7.93 -9.26 -1.37
CA ASN A 60 8.97 -10.28 -1.40
C ASN A 60 8.74 -11.45 -0.43
N ASN A 61 7.74 -11.36 0.45
CA ASN A 61 7.36 -12.44 1.37
C ASN A 61 6.12 -13.22 0.89
N ASP A 62 5.58 -12.89 -0.28
CA ASP A 62 4.38 -13.54 -0.82
C ASP A 62 4.73 -14.74 -1.71
N GLY A 63 4.05 -15.87 -1.46
CA GLY A 63 4.30 -17.11 -2.17
C GLY A 63 3.70 -17.18 -3.58
N PRO A 64 3.99 -18.26 -4.35
CA PRO A 64 3.59 -18.40 -5.75
C PRO A 64 2.07 -18.30 -6.00
N GLU A 65 1.26 -18.70 -5.04
CA GLU A 65 -0.20 -18.60 -5.13
C GLU A 65 -0.69 -17.15 -5.19
N LEU A 66 -0.19 -16.30 -4.28
CA LEU A 66 -0.49 -14.87 -4.27
C LEU A 66 0.04 -14.21 -5.55
N VAL A 67 1.24 -14.57 -6.00
CA VAL A 67 1.84 -14.02 -7.22
C VAL A 67 0.98 -14.30 -8.44
N ARG A 68 0.46 -15.53 -8.60
CA ARG A 68 -0.47 -15.86 -9.69
C ARG A 68 -1.77 -15.05 -9.61
N MET A 69 -2.25 -14.75 -8.41
CA MET A 69 -3.51 -14.03 -8.21
C MET A 69 -3.38 -12.50 -8.41
N LEU A 70 -2.28 -11.91 -7.94
CA LEU A 70 -2.18 -10.45 -7.77
C LEU A 70 -1.17 -9.80 -8.72
N GLY A 71 -0.15 -10.54 -9.16
CA GLY A 71 0.99 -10.01 -9.91
C GLY A 71 1.95 -9.19 -9.03
N LEU A 72 3.01 -8.66 -9.65
CA LEU A 72 4.08 -7.92 -8.95
C LEU A 72 3.99 -6.39 -9.11
N ARG A 73 3.24 -5.93 -10.11
CA ARG A 73 3.08 -4.53 -10.50
C ARG A 73 1.67 -4.32 -11.03
N ARG A 74 1.07 -3.17 -10.76
CA ARG A 74 -0.27 -2.81 -11.25
C ARG A 74 -0.38 -1.30 -11.45
N ILE A 75 -1.17 -0.88 -12.44
CA ILE A 75 -1.65 0.50 -12.56
C ILE A 75 -3.18 0.45 -12.43
N VAL A 76 -3.74 1.35 -11.64
CA VAL A 76 -5.19 1.52 -11.47
C VAL A 76 -5.52 2.98 -11.68
N THR A 77 -6.56 3.27 -12.45
CA THR A 77 -7.07 4.64 -12.61
C THR A 77 -8.32 4.82 -11.77
N LEU A 78 -8.30 5.75 -10.82
CA LEU A 78 -9.42 6.06 -9.92
C LEU A 78 -9.80 7.54 -10.10
N GLU A 79 -11.02 7.80 -10.56
CA GLU A 79 -11.52 9.17 -10.85
C GLU A 79 -10.52 10.03 -11.67
N GLY A 80 -9.85 9.42 -12.64
CA GLY A 80 -8.87 10.09 -13.50
C GLY A 80 -7.42 10.11 -12.97
N VAL A 81 -7.18 9.71 -11.73
CA VAL A 81 -5.83 9.62 -11.13
C VAL A 81 -5.23 8.24 -11.40
N ARG A 82 -4.06 8.18 -12.04
CA ARG A 82 -3.34 6.94 -12.33
C ARG A 82 -2.39 6.60 -11.19
N ILE A 83 -2.65 5.47 -10.55
CA ILE A 83 -1.93 5.00 -9.38
C ILE A 83 -1.16 3.73 -9.75
N GLY A 84 0.17 3.83 -9.78
CA GLY A 84 1.09 2.71 -9.88
C GLY A 84 1.30 2.06 -8.51
N ILE A 85 1.30 0.72 -8.46
CA ILE A 85 1.54 -0.06 -7.25
C ILE A 85 2.69 -1.03 -7.51
N VAL A 86 3.71 -0.97 -6.68
CA VAL A 86 4.88 -1.86 -6.70
C VAL A 86 5.43 -2.01 -5.28
N HIS A 87 5.99 -3.15 -4.90
CA HIS A 87 6.44 -3.31 -3.52
C HIS A 87 7.74 -2.53 -3.21
N GLY A 88 8.65 -2.38 -4.18
CA GLY A 88 9.93 -1.68 -4.01
C GLY A 88 11.09 -2.52 -3.47
N HIS A 89 10.90 -3.83 -3.31
CA HIS A 89 11.98 -4.76 -2.98
C HIS A 89 12.97 -4.94 -4.15
N GLY A 90 14.18 -5.39 -3.85
CA GLY A 90 15.21 -5.66 -4.84
C GLY A 90 16.59 -5.84 -4.20
N GLN A 91 17.60 -6.09 -5.04
CA GLN A 91 18.99 -6.09 -4.60
C GLN A 91 19.44 -4.66 -4.23
N GLY A 92 20.43 -4.56 -3.35
CA GLY A 92 20.95 -3.29 -2.83
C GLY A 92 20.38 -2.91 -1.46
N LYS A 93 20.65 -1.68 -1.02
CA LYS A 93 20.27 -1.23 0.32
C LYS A 93 18.76 -0.94 0.42
N ARG A 94 18.23 -0.90 1.64
CA ARG A 94 16.81 -0.60 1.90
C ARG A 94 16.48 0.86 1.62
N GLU A 95 17.44 1.75 1.81
CA GLU A 95 17.38 3.18 1.52
C GLU A 95 17.12 3.45 0.02
N GLU A 96 17.39 2.47 -0.85
CA GLU A 96 17.13 2.55 -2.28
C GLU A 96 15.69 2.15 -2.66
N THR A 97 14.85 1.72 -1.70
CA THR A 97 13.46 1.28 -1.95
C THR A 97 12.64 2.36 -2.65
N GLU A 98 12.74 3.61 -2.18
CA GLU A 98 12.07 4.76 -2.81
C GLU A 98 12.50 4.91 -4.28
N SER A 99 13.82 4.87 -4.54
CA SER A 99 14.38 4.99 -5.89
C SER A 99 14.04 3.80 -6.79
N ARG A 100 13.87 2.60 -6.24
CA ARG A 100 13.38 1.43 -6.99
C ARG A 100 11.91 1.57 -7.35
N ALA A 101 11.08 1.98 -6.39
CA ALA A 101 9.67 2.24 -6.64
C ALA A 101 9.47 3.32 -7.71
N PHE A 102 10.23 4.41 -7.64
CA PHE A 102 10.20 5.48 -8.63
C PHE A 102 10.53 4.99 -10.04
N ARG A 103 11.59 4.19 -10.18
CA ARG A 103 12.05 3.64 -11.48
C ARG A 103 11.20 2.49 -12.02
N ALA A 104 10.18 2.04 -11.28
CA ALA A 104 9.29 0.96 -11.73
C ALA A 104 8.23 1.43 -12.75
N PHE A 105 8.16 2.73 -13.00
CA PHE A 105 7.23 3.36 -13.92
C PHE A 105 7.97 4.39 -14.78
N GLU A 106 7.56 4.48 -16.04
CA GLU A 106 8.13 5.44 -16.98
C GLU A 106 7.67 6.87 -16.65
N PRO A 107 8.44 7.91 -17.02
CA PRO A 107 8.02 9.30 -16.85
C PRO A 107 6.65 9.57 -17.47
N GLY A 108 5.74 10.12 -16.67
CA GLY A 108 4.37 10.43 -17.10
C GLY A 108 3.42 9.22 -17.18
N GLU A 109 3.85 8.01 -16.83
CA GLU A 109 2.99 6.80 -16.84
C GLU A 109 1.93 6.84 -15.72
N VAL A 110 2.28 7.37 -14.55
CA VAL A 110 1.43 7.43 -13.35
C VAL A 110 1.57 8.78 -12.64
N ASP A 111 0.54 9.14 -11.89
CA ASP A 111 0.49 10.37 -11.09
C ASP A 111 0.90 10.10 -9.64
N VAL A 112 0.69 8.87 -9.16
CA VAL A 112 1.01 8.40 -7.81
C VAL A 112 1.66 7.02 -7.88
N ILE A 113 2.70 6.78 -7.07
CA ILE A 113 3.32 5.47 -6.86
C ILE A 113 3.14 5.07 -5.40
N VAL A 114 2.39 4.00 -5.18
CA VAL A 114 2.22 3.35 -3.88
C VAL A 114 3.21 2.19 -3.76
N PHE A 115 3.98 2.18 -2.66
CA PHE A 115 4.99 1.14 -2.42
C PHE A 115 5.13 0.73 -0.95
N GLY A 116 5.82 -0.38 -0.72
CA GLY A 116 5.95 -1.03 0.58
C GLY A 116 7.39 -1.26 1.00
N HIS A 117 7.67 -2.43 1.58
CA HIS A 117 8.98 -3.00 1.90
C HIS A 117 9.75 -2.30 3.04
N SER A 118 9.75 -0.98 3.05
CA SER A 118 10.45 -0.20 4.07
C SER A 118 9.70 -0.14 5.41
N HIS A 119 8.38 -0.35 5.40
CA HIS A 119 7.47 -0.14 6.55
C HIS A 119 7.55 1.29 7.15
N ILE A 120 8.26 2.21 6.50
CA ILE A 120 8.45 3.59 6.95
C ILE A 120 7.48 4.45 6.16
N PRO A 121 6.49 5.09 6.82
CA PRO A 121 5.58 6.01 6.16
C PRO A 121 6.32 7.09 5.40
N LEU A 122 5.95 7.26 4.13
CA LEU A 122 6.55 8.25 3.24
C LEU A 122 5.47 8.92 2.41
N HIS A 123 5.54 10.23 2.30
CA HIS A 123 4.71 11.07 1.43
C HIS A 123 5.67 12.10 0.83
N LYS A 124 6.01 11.94 -0.46
CA LYS A 124 7.02 12.78 -1.12
C LYS A 124 6.70 13.00 -2.58
N GLN A 125 6.79 14.24 -3.04
CA GLN A 125 6.75 14.56 -4.46
C GLN A 125 8.14 14.41 -5.08
N ARG A 126 8.22 13.78 -6.25
CA ARG A 126 9.42 13.68 -7.07
C ARG A 126 9.05 13.74 -8.54
N ASP A 127 9.61 14.71 -9.26
CA ASP A 127 9.42 14.88 -10.71
C ASP A 127 7.93 14.86 -11.14
N GLY A 128 7.07 15.48 -10.33
CA GLY A 128 5.62 15.55 -10.58
C GLY A 128 4.81 14.31 -10.15
N VAL A 129 5.46 13.27 -9.62
CA VAL A 129 4.82 12.03 -9.16
C VAL A 129 4.83 11.96 -7.63
N LEU A 130 3.69 11.60 -7.05
CA LEU A 130 3.58 11.38 -5.60
C LEU A 130 4.06 9.97 -5.25
N LEU A 131 5.15 9.87 -4.50
CA LEU A 131 5.58 8.63 -3.88
C LEU A 131 4.95 8.50 -2.49
N PHE A 132 4.29 7.37 -2.28
CA PHE A 132 3.58 7.09 -1.04
C PHE A 132 3.88 5.68 -0.52
N ASN A 133 4.46 5.61 0.67
CA ASN A 133 4.56 4.38 1.45
C ASN A 133 3.60 4.48 2.63
N PRO A 134 2.60 3.58 2.78
CA PRO A 134 1.64 3.67 3.86
C PRO A 134 2.24 3.30 5.23
N GLY A 135 3.45 2.73 5.26
CA GLY A 135 3.99 2.02 6.40
C GLY A 135 3.40 0.62 6.51
N SER A 136 3.39 0.08 7.73
CA SER A 136 2.75 -1.20 8.03
C SER A 136 1.76 -1.05 9.19
N PRO A 137 0.54 -1.59 9.08
CA PRO A 137 -0.43 -1.54 10.15
C PRO A 137 -0.12 -2.54 11.28
N THR A 138 0.74 -3.52 11.04
CA THR A 138 0.89 -4.71 11.92
C THR A 138 2.34 -5.03 12.28
N ASP A 139 3.31 -4.55 11.50
CA ASP A 139 4.75 -4.72 11.71
C ASP A 139 5.49 -3.39 11.54
N ARG A 140 5.70 -2.64 12.62
CA ARG A 140 6.38 -1.34 12.55
C ARG A 140 7.86 -1.43 12.15
N ARG A 141 8.53 -2.57 12.33
CA ARG A 141 10.00 -2.70 12.22
C ARG A 141 10.72 -1.53 12.92
N ARG A 142 11.34 -0.63 12.15
CA ARG A 142 12.08 0.56 12.63
C ARG A 142 11.23 1.84 12.71
N SER A 143 9.99 1.80 12.24
CA SER A 143 9.05 2.90 12.41
C SER A 143 8.65 3.04 13.89
N THR A 144 8.45 4.28 14.33
CA THR A 144 7.96 4.58 15.69
C THR A 144 6.48 4.24 15.87
N HIS A 145 5.73 4.12 14.76
CA HIS A 145 4.28 3.88 14.74
C HIS A 145 3.91 2.79 13.74
N TYR A 146 2.79 2.10 14.01
CA TYR A 146 2.03 1.43 12.96
C TYR A 146 1.34 2.49 12.11
N ALA A 147 1.15 2.20 10.83
CA ALA A 147 0.52 3.16 9.93
C ALA A 147 -0.17 2.49 8.76
N PHE A 148 -1.15 3.21 8.21
CA PHE A 148 -1.67 3.00 6.87
C PHE A 148 -1.96 4.37 6.24
N GLY A 149 -2.27 4.38 4.95
CA GLY A 149 -2.63 5.59 4.21
C GLY A 149 -4.12 5.73 3.96
N LEU A 150 -4.57 6.96 3.85
CA LEU A 150 -5.88 7.33 3.32
C LEU A 150 -5.66 8.25 2.13
N PHE A 151 -6.24 7.89 0.98
CA PHE A 151 -6.41 8.82 -0.12
C PHE A 151 -7.86 9.28 -0.20
N THR A 152 -8.05 10.55 -0.50
CA THR A 152 -9.33 11.08 -0.96
C THR A 152 -9.15 11.59 -2.37
N ILE A 153 -10.00 11.11 -3.29
CA ILE A 153 -10.03 11.60 -4.67
C ILE A 153 -11.33 12.37 -4.87
N HIS A 154 -11.21 13.57 -5.44
CA HIS A 154 -12.33 14.42 -5.77
C HIS A 154 -11.98 15.25 -6.99
N GLU A 155 -12.82 15.19 -8.03
CA GLU A 155 -12.64 15.99 -9.26
C GLU A 155 -11.24 15.83 -9.87
N GLY A 156 -10.73 14.60 -9.91
CA GLY A 156 -9.41 14.28 -10.45
C GLY A 156 -8.23 14.70 -9.59
N ARG A 157 -8.46 15.19 -8.36
CA ARG A 157 -7.39 15.58 -7.42
C ARG A 157 -7.32 14.59 -6.26
N LEU A 158 -6.10 14.14 -5.96
CA LEU A 158 -5.82 13.23 -4.86
C LEU A 158 -5.18 13.97 -3.70
N THR A 159 -5.71 13.77 -2.49
CA THR A 159 -5.02 14.10 -1.24
C THR A 159 -4.64 12.80 -0.53
N ALA A 160 -3.49 12.80 0.16
CA ALA A 160 -2.95 11.63 0.82
C ALA A 160 -2.50 11.96 2.26
N GLU A 161 -2.89 11.12 3.21
CA GLU A 161 -2.47 11.24 4.61
C GLU A 161 -2.17 9.88 5.23
N HIS A 162 -1.36 9.88 6.30
CA HIS A 162 -1.10 8.68 7.11
C HIS A 162 -1.95 8.69 8.37
N VAL A 163 -2.57 7.57 8.68
CA VAL A 163 -3.12 7.30 10.00
C VAL A 163 -2.07 6.53 10.79
N LYS A 164 -1.57 7.11 11.89
CA LYS A 164 -0.51 6.53 12.72
C LYS A 164 -1.04 6.17 14.11
N TYR A 165 -0.58 5.05 14.66
CA TYR A 165 -0.99 4.61 16.00
C TYR A 165 0.09 3.77 16.69
N LEU A 166 0.04 3.75 18.02
CA LEU A 166 1.03 3.11 18.87
C LEU A 166 0.71 1.65 19.21
N ASN A 167 -0.56 1.24 19.24
CA ASN A 167 -0.99 -0.11 19.64
C ASN A 167 -1.93 -0.71 18.60
N LYS A 168 -1.72 -1.99 18.26
CA LYS A 168 -2.46 -2.73 17.23
C LYS A 168 -3.47 -3.69 17.81
#